data_AF-A0A6B0TGP5-F1
#
_entry.id   AF-A0A6B0TGP5-F1
#
_cell.length_a   1.000
_cell.length_b   1.000
_cell.length_c   1.000
_cell.angle_alpha   90.00
_cell.angle_beta   90.00
_cell.angle_gamma   90.00
#
_symmetry.space_group_name_H-M   'P 1'
#
loop_
_entity.id
_entity.type
_entity.pdbx_description
1 polymer ?
#
loop_
_entity_poly.entity_id
_entity_poly.type
_entity_poly.pdbx_seq_one_letter_code
_entity_poly.pdbx_strand_id
1 'polypeptide(L)'
;MAESPAQGEHSETDPVPTGEPSPEVELTPAMVLGNVAATQGLLAAVLLVAGWYFSIPAAAFGVASEPLSTGAPAVALGVGFGAVLWVGNELSTTVADAVGAAYDERLRELLAPDSPGGWVVLFGAVLPIIAVGEELLFRAALIGVPAASFSVSPWLLAVVASLAFALGHGAQGQVGVIVTGVLGFVLAAGYIVSGSLLLVVVAHYVINGLEFLVHEYLGVDPLGTSR
;
A
#
# COMPACT_ATOMS: atom_id res chain seq x y z
N MET A 1 76.88 -38.40 -12.27
CA MET A 1 76.96 -38.05 -10.84
C MET A 1 76.74 -36.54 -10.71
N ALA A 2 76.08 -36.12 -9.62
CA ALA A 2 75.64 -34.75 -9.20
C ALA A 2 74.35 -34.24 -9.90
N GLU A 3 73.18 -34.14 -9.24
CA GLU A 3 72.66 -33.11 -8.26
C GLU A 3 72.46 -31.72 -8.92
N SER A 4 71.37 -30.93 -8.83
CA SER A 4 70.26 -30.71 -7.87
C SER A 4 69.17 -29.80 -8.55
N PRO A 5 67.89 -29.78 -8.13
CA PRO A 5 66.88 -28.80 -8.59
C PRO A 5 66.82 -27.55 -7.70
N ALA A 6 66.85 -26.35 -8.28
CA ALA A 6 66.64 -25.08 -7.57
C ALA A 6 65.23 -24.53 -7.82
N GLN A 7 64.56 -24.22 -6.71
CA GLN A 7 63.24 -23.58 -6.60
C GLN A 7 63.34 -22.06 -6.80
N GLY A 8 62.23 -21.45 -7.22
CA GLY A 8 61.98 -19.99 -7.21
C GLY A 8 60.97 -19.63 -8.31
N GLU A 9 59.87 -18.92 -8.11
CA GLU A 9 59.35 -18.14 -6.99
C GLU A 9 57.81 -18.22 -7.03
N HIS A 10 57.17 -18.48 -5.89
CA HIS A 10 55.74 -18.25 -5.71
C HIS A 10 55.56 -16.74 -5.48
N SER A 11 54.89 -16.06 -6.41
CA SER A 11 54.44 -14.68 -6.20
C SER A 11 53.34 -14.71 -5.15
N GLU A 12 53.69 -14.33 -3.93
CA GLU A 12 52.80 -14.08 -2.80
C GLU A 12 51.85 -12.95 -3.20
N THR A 13 50.59 -13.29 -3.47
CA THR A 13 49.52 -12.30 -3.65
C THR A 13 49.19 -11.74 -2.28
N ASP A 14 49.58 -10.49 -2.03
CA ASP A 14 49.12 -9.75 -0.85
C ASP A 14 47.60 -9.85 -0.73
N PRO A 15 47.06 -10.23 0.45
CA PRO A 15 45.62 -10.24 0.65
C PRO A 15 45.10 -8.80 0.57
N VAL A 16 44.19 -8.56 -0.38
CA VAL A 16 43.42 -7.32 -0.48
C VAL A 16 42.80 -7.04 0.90
N PRO A 17 42.99 -5.86 1.51
CA PRO A 17 42.33 -5.52 2.75
C PRO A 17 40.83 -5.56 2.51
N THR A 18 40.15 -6.55 3.07
CA THR A 18 38.69 -6.58 3.11
C THR A 18 38.27 -5.38 3.92
N GLY A 19 37.83 -4.31 3.25
CA GLY A 19 37.26 -3.15 3.92
C GLY A 19 36.19 -3.61 4.89
N GLU A 20 36.20 -3.05 6.10
CA GLU A 20 35.20 -3.41 7.11
C GLU A 20 33.80 -3.29 6.49
N PRO A 21 32.93 -4.31 6.67
CA PRO A 21 31.58 -4.23 6.16
C PRO A 21 30.94 -2.95 6.70
N SER A 22 30.48 -2.09 5.78
CA SER A 22 29.71 -0.91 6.14
C SER A 22 28.59 -1.36 7.09
N PRO A 23 28.32 -0.67 8.20
CA PRO A 23 27.27 -1.08 9.12
C PRO A 23 25.96 -1.22 8.35
N GLU A 24 25.46 -2.44 8.25
CA GLU A 24 24.22 -2.77 7.55
C GLU A 24 23.09 -2.14 8.38
N VAL A 25 22.37 -1.17 7.81
CA VAL A 25 21.30 -0.48 8.53
C VAL A 25 20.14 -1.46 8.68
N GLU A 26 19.94 -1.97 9.90
CA GLU A 26 18.78 -2.79 10.22
C GLU A 26 17.49 -1.97 10.09
N LEU A 27 16.58 -2.42 9.22
CA LEU A 27 15.28 -1.77 9.02
C LEU A 27 14.34 -2.13 10.16
N THR A 28 14.16 -1.20 11.10
CA THR A 28 13.18 -1.37 12.19
C THR A 28 11.76 -1.02 11.73
N PRO A 29 10.70 -1.62 12.31
CA PRO A 29 9.32 -1.27 11.98
C PRO A 29 9.04 0.24 12.13
N ALA A 30 9.59 0.87 13.17
CA ALA A 30 9.45 2.31 13.39
C ALA A 30 10.01 3.15 12.23
N MET A 31 11.14 2.75 11.64
CA MET A 31 11.72 3.42 10.48
C MET A 31 10.84 3.26 9.23
N VAL A 32 10.32 2.05 9.00
CA VAL A 32 9.45 1.78 7.85
C VAL A 32 8.12 2.53 7.99
N LEU A 33 7.48 2.47 9.16
CA LEU A 33 6.27 3.22 9.47
C LEU A 33 6.46 4.73 9.33
N GLY A 34 7.56 5.25 9.86
CA GLY A 34 7.91 6.67 9.76
C GLY A 34 8.11 7.10 8.31
N ASN A 35 8.82 6.30 7.51
CA ASN A 35 9.02 6.57 6.09
C ASN A 35 7.67 6.60 5.33
N VAL A 36 6.86 5.55 5.48
CA VAL A 36 5.57 5.44 4.77
C VAL A 36 4.63 6.58 5.15
N ALA A 37 4.52 6.90 6.44
CA ALA A 37 3.70 8.02 6.91
C ALA A 37 4.20 9.35 6.36
N ALA A 38 5.52 9.57 6.32
CA ALA A 38 6.10 10.80 5.80
C ALA A 38 5.88 10.94 4.28
N THR A 39 6.12 9.88 3.50
CA THR A 39 5.96 9.92 2.04
C THR A 39 4.51 10.09 1.63
N GLN A 40 3.58 9.36 2.28
CA GLN A 40 2.15 9.45 1.98
C GLN A 40 1.56 10.77 2.49
N GLY A 41 1.97 11.23 3.68
CA GLY A 41 1.57 12.52 4.22
C GLY A 41 2.05 13.68 3.34
N LEU A 42 3.29 13.62 2.84
CA LEU A 42 3.81 14.62 1.90
C LEU A 42 3.05 14.60 0.58
N LEU A 43 2.78 13.43 0.01
CA LEU A 43 1.98 13.29 -1.20
C LEU A 43 0.59 13.91 -1.02
N ALA A 44 -0.10 13.56 0.07
CA ALA A 44 -1.41 14.13 0.41
C ALA A 44 -1.34 15.66 0.54
N ALA A 45 -0.34 16.17 1.26
CA ALA A 45 -0.15 17.61 1.43
C ALA A 45 0.07 18.33 0.09
N VAL A 46 0.91 17.78 -0.80
CA VAL A 46 1.14 18.33 -2.14
C VAL A 46 -0.15 18.38 -2.95
N LEU A 47 -0.95 17.30 -2.94
CA LEU A 47 -2.22 17.25 -3.68
C LEU A 47 -3.25 18.25 -3.13
N LEU A 48 -3.35 18.39 -1.81
CA LEU A 48 -4.25 19.35 -1.17
C LEU A 48 -3.82 20.79 -1.45
N VAL A 49 -2.51 21.09 -1.36
CA VAL A 49 -1.96 22.42 -1.69
C VAL A 49 -2.17 22.74 -3.17
N ALA A 50 -1.97 21.78 -4.08
CA ALA A 50 -2.26 21.97 -5.49
C ALA A 50 -3.76 22.23 -5.73
N GLY A 51 -4.64 21.45 -5.12
CA GLY A 51 -6.09 21.64 -5.19
C GLY A 51 -6.51 23.04 -4.74
N TRP A 52 -5.97 23.51 -3.61
CA TRP A 52 -6.18 24.87 -3.13
C TRP A 52 -5.63 25.93 -4.08
N TYR A 53 -4.38 25.79 -4.52
CA TYR A 53 -3.71 26.74 -5.41
C TYR A 53 -4.44 26.91 -6.75
N PHE A 54 -4.92 25.81 -7.33
CA PHE A 54 -5.70 25.83 -8.57
C PHE A 54 -7.20 26.07 -8.36
N SER A 55 -7.65 26.32 -7.13
CA SER A 55 -9.06 26.58 -6.79
C SER A 55 -10.00 25.46 -7.25
N ILE A 56 -9.55 24.20 -7.15
CA ILE A 56 -10.35 23.03 -7.52
C ILE A 56 -11.51 22.89 -6.52
N PRO A 57 -12.78 22.83 -6.98
CA PRO A 57 -13.93 22.69 -6.08
C PRO A 57 -13.86 21.39 -5.27
N ALA A 58 -14.22 21.44 -3.98
CA ALA A 58 -14.24 20.27 -3.09
C ALA A 58 -15.09 19.11 -3.65
N ALA A 59 -16.19 19.43 -4.33
CA ALA A 59 -17.05 18.43 -4.98
C ALA A 59 -16.33 17.61 -6.06
N ALA A 60 -15.31 18.18 -6.73
CA ALA A 60 -14.50 17.45 -7.72
C ALA A 60 -13.60 16.38 -7.06
N PHE A 61 -13.27 16.55 -5.77
CA PHE A 61 -12.61 15.53 -4.97
C PHE A 61 -13.60 14.53 -4.34
N GLY A 62 -14.90 14.63 -4.59
CA GLY A 62 -15.91 13.79 -3.94
C GLY A 62 -16.24 14.23 -2.50
N VAL A 63 -16.09 15.53 -2.21
CA VAL A 63 -16.45 16.16 -0.93
C VAL A 63 -17.59 17.15 -1.17
N ALA A 64 -18.81 16.70 -0.91
CA ALA A 64 -20.06 17.47 -1.05
C ALA A 64 -20.79 17.56 0.30
N SER A 65 -21.76 18.48 0.41
CA SER A 65 -22.52 18.70 1.67
C SER A 65 -23.48 17.57 2.03
N GLU A 66 -23.70 16.62 1.13
CA GLU A 66 -24.65 15.53 1.33
C GLU A 66 -24.16 14.51 2.37
N PRO A 67 -25.03 13.95 3.22
CA PRO A 67 -24.63 12.98 4.25
C PRO A 67 -23.93 11.72 3.73
N LEU A 68 -24.21 11.32 2.48
CA LEU A 68 -23.54 10.19 1.79
C LEU A 68 -22.12 10.53 1.32
N SER A 69 -21.74 11.80 1.27
CA SER A 69 -20.40 12.25 0.90
C SER A 69 -19.50 12.44 2.13
N THR A 70 -19.97 13.14 3.17
CA THR A 70 -19.11 13.50 4.33
C THR A 70 -19.68 13.11 5.69
N GLY A 71 -20.87 12.52 5.74
CA GLY A 71 -21.58 12.22 7.00
C GLY A 71 -21.38 10.80 7.51
N ALA A 72 -22.01 10.50 8.65
CA ALA A 72 -22.02 9.16 9.25
C ALA A 72 -22.49 8.05 8.29
N PRO A 73 -23.46 8.26 7.37
CA PRO A 73 -23.80 7.26 6.36
C PRO A 73 -22.64 6.88 5.45
N ALA A 74 -21.80 7.85 5.03
CA ALA A 74 -20.61 7.59 4.23
C ALA A 74 -19.62 6.69 4.97
N VAL A 75 -19.39 6.96 6.26
CA VAL A 75 -18.53 6.15 7.12
C VAL A 75 -19.09 4.74 7.28
N ALA A 76 -20.38 4.59 7.59
CA ALA A 76 -21.00 3.28 7.78
C ALA A 76 -20.95 2.42 6.50
N LEU A 77 -21.24 3.01 5.34
CA LEU A 77 -21.11 2.34 4.05
C LEU A 77 -19.66 2.03 3.72
N GLY A 78 -18.72 2.93 4.02
CA GLY A 78 -17.29 2.70 3.87
C GLY A 78 -16.81 1.51 4.69
N VAL A 79 -17.23 1.41 5.96
CA VAL A 79 -16.90 0.27 6.82
C VAL A 79 -17.45 -1.03 6.26
N GLY A 80 -18.73 -1.06 5.88
CA GLY A 80 -19.34 -2.25 5.30
C GLY A 80 -18.67 -2.66 3.99
N PHE A 81 -18.38 -1.69 3.12
CA PHE A 81 -17.71 -1.92 1.85
C PHE A 81 -16.28 -2.43 2.04
N GLY A 82 -15.49 -1.80 2.92
CA GLY A 82 -14.15 -2.24 3.26
C GLY A 82 -14.12 -3.65 3.85
N ALA A 83 -15.07 -4.00 4.72
CA ALA A 83 -15.17 -5.35 5.28
C ALA A 83 -15.47 -6.40 4.20
N VAL A 84 -16.38 -6.10 3.25
CA VAL A 84 -16.66 -6.99 2.12
C VAL A 84 -15.43 -7.16 1.22
N LEU A 85 -14.70 -6.08 0.96
CA LEU A 85 -13.48 -6.12 0.16
C LEU A 85 -12.36 -6.90 0.86
N TRP A 86 -12.20 -6.75 2.17
CA TRP A 86 -11.27 -7.55 2.96
C TRP A 86 -11.57 -9.04 2.84
N VAL A 87 -12.84 -9.47 3.00
CA VAL A 87 -13.21 -10.88 2.77
C VAL A 87 -12.89 -11.34 1.35
N GLY A 88 -13.11 -10.49 0.34
CA GLY A 88 -12.72 -10.77 -1.04
C GLY A 88 -11.20 -10.92 -1.21
N ASN A 89 -10.41 -10.13 -0.46
CA ASN A 89 -8.97 -10.22 -0.44
C ASN A 89 -8.49 -11.54 0.17
N GLU A 90 -9.01 -11.90 1.35
CA GLU A 90 -8.71 -13.19 2.00
C GLU A 90 -8.99 -14.39 1.08
N LEU A 91 -10.16 -14.39 0.43
CA LEU A 91 -10.51 -15.45 -0.53
C LEU A 91 -9.55 -15.50 -1.72
N SER A 92 -9.05 -14.34 -2.18
CA SER A 92 -8.08 -14.27 -3.27
C SER A 92 -6.73 -14.84 -2.85
N THR A 93 -6.29 -14.57 -1.62
CA THR A 93 -5.07 -15.15 -1.04
C THR A 93 -5.18 -16.67 -0.94
N THR A 94 -6.27 -17.19 -0.38
CA THR A 94 -6.51 -18.65 -0.31
C THR A 94 -6.50 -19.32 -1.68
N VAL A 95 -7.09 -18.69 -2.70
CA VAL A 95 -7.05 -19.21 -4.07
C VAL A 95 -5.63 -19.19 -4.64
N ALA A 96 -4.87 -18.12 -4.40
CA ALA A 96 -3.48 -18.01 -4.84
C ALA A 96 -2.60 -19.11 -4.23
N ASP A 97 -2.75 -19.37 -2.94
CA ASP A 97 -2.04 -20.44 -2.22
C ASP A 97 -2.39 -21.82 -2.77
N ALA A 98 -3.68 -22.07 -3.04
CA ALA A 98 -4.14 -23.33 -3.59
C ALA A 98 -3.56 -23.65 -4.99
N VAL A 99 -3.19 -22.62 -5.76
CA VAL A 99 -2.55 -22.79 -7.08
C VAL A 99 -1.03 -22.61 -7.05
N GLY A 100 -0.43 -22.46 -5.86
CA GLY A 100 1.01 -22.30 -5.66
C GLY A 100 1.56 -21.00 -6.23
N ALA A 101 0.73 -19.95 -6.33
CA ALA A 101 1.18 -18.67 -6.84
C ALA A 101 1.69 -17.79 -5.70
N ALA A 102 2.94 -17.34 -5.81
CA ALA A 102 3.61 -16.60 -4.75
C ALA A 102 2.97 -15.23 -4.50
N TYR A 103 2.64 -14.97 -3.23
CA TYR A 103 2.24 -13.69 -2.67
C TYR A 103 3.31 -13.25 -1.66
N ASP A 104 3.82 -12.02 -1.77
CA ASP A 104 4.87 -11.52 -0.88
C ASP A 104 4.27 -10.68 0.27
N GLU A 105 4.30 -11.24 1.47
CA GLU A 105 3.76 -10.62 2.70
C GLU A 105 4.81 -9.82 3.48
N ARG A 106 6.07 -9.85 3.06
CA ARG A 106 7.21 -9.35 3.84
C ARG A 106 7.07 -7.88 4.23
N LEU A 107 6.51 -7.05 3.35
CA LEU A 107 6.31 -5.63 3.66
C LEU A 107 5.26 -5.44 4.76
N ARG A 108 4.20 -6.27 4.81
CA ARG A 108 3.20 -6.24 5.87
C ARG A 108 3.83 -6.67 7.19
N GLU A 109 4.57 -7.76 7.19
CA GLU A 109 5.28 -8.27 8.38
C GLU A 109 6.27 -7.22 8.93
N LEU A 110 7.02 -6.53 8.06
CA LEU A 110 7.96 -5.47 8.46
C LEU A 110 7.28 -4.24 9.07
N LEU A 111 6.00 -4.01 8.76
CA LEU A 111 5.22 -2.90 9.29
C LEU A 111 4.54 -3.26 10.62
N ALA A 112 4.49 -4.54 11.00
CA ALA A 112 3.90 -5.00 12.26
C ALA A 112 4.67 -4.44 13.46
N PRO A 113 4.02 -3.65 14.34
CA PRO A 113 4.68 -3.09 15.51
C PRO A 113 4.96 -4.16 16.59
N ASP A 114 6.08 -4.00 17.29
CA ASP A 114 6.53 -4.85 18.40
C ASP A 114 6.03 -4.38 19.78
N SER A 115 5.31 -3.24 19.83
CA SER A 115 4.86 -2.60 21.06
C SER A 115 3.42 -2.10 20.97
N PRO A 116 2.65 -2.09 22.09
CA PRO A 116 1.28 -1.57 22.09
C PRO A 116 1.17 -0.11 21.61
N GLY A 117 2.17 0.73 21.93
CA GLY A 117 2.23 2.11 21.43
C GLY A 117 2.39 2.17 19.92
N GLY A 118 3.20 1.30 19.33
CA GLY A 118 3.36 1.19 17.88
C GLY A 118 2.07 0.79 17.19
N TRP A 119 1.28 -0.12 17.77
CA TRP A 119 -0.05 -0.48 17.24
C TRP A 119 -1.03 0.69 17.25
N VAL A 120 -1.04 1.49 18.32
CA VAL A 120 -1.85 2.72 18.39
C VAL A 120 -1.43 3.71 17.29
N VAL A 121 -0.13 3.87 17.05
CA VAL A 121 0.39 4.73 15.97
C VAL A 121 0.01 4.18 14.59
N LEU A 122 0.14 2.87 14.37
CA LEU A 122 -0.22 2.22 13.10
C LEU A 122 -1.69 2.47 12.77
N PHE A 123 -2.61 2.08 13.64
CA PHE A 123 -4.06 2.21 13.38
C PHE A 123 -4.55 3.66 13.46
N GLY A 124 -4.01 4.45 14.39
CA GLY A 124 -4.50 5.81 14.65
C GLY A 124 -3.93 6.89 13.73
N ALA A 125 -2.77 6.65 13.11
CA ALA A 125 -2.08 7.66 12.29
C ALA A 125 -1.60 7.12 10.95
N VAL A 126 -0.82 6.03 10.93
CA VAL A 126 -0.14 5.58 9.71
C VAL A 126 -1.13 5.06 8.67
N LEU A 127 -2.01 4.10 9.03
CA LEU A 127 -3.01 3.57 8.11
C LEU A 127 -4.00 4.64 7.63
N PRO A 128 -4.51 5.55 8.48
CA PRO A 128 -5.32 6.67 8.01
C PRO A 128 -4.59 7.58 7.01
N ILE A 129 -3.31 7.90 7.25
CA ILE A 129 -2.51 8.73 6.34
C ILE A 129 -2.33 8.03 4.99
N ILE A 130 -2.04 6.73 4.99
CA ILE A 130 -1.94 5.92 3.77
C ILE A 130 -3.26 5.95 3.00
N ALA A 131 -4.37 5.59 3.66
CA ALA A 131 -5.68 5.54 3.02
C ALA A 131 -6.08 6.91 2.44
N VAL A 132 -5.86 8.00 3.19
CA VAL A 132 -6.12 9.36 2.70
C VAL A 132 -5.23 9.71 1.52
N GLY A 133 -3.92 9.48 1.61
CA GLY A 133 -2.97 9.83 0.54
C GLY A 133 -3.24 9.08 -0.76
N GLU A 134 -3.49 7.78 -0.66
CA GLU A 134 -3.75 6.93 -1.82
C GLU A 134 -5.12 7.22 -2.44
N GLU A 135 -6.19 7.36 -1.67
CA GLU A 135 -7.49 7.71 -2.24
C GLU A 135 -7.51 9.14 -2.81
N LEU A 136 -6.79 10.10 -2.18
CA LEU A 136 -6.63 11.43 -2.74
C LEU A 136 -5.92 11.40 -4.10
N LEU A 137 -4.86 10.60 -4.24
CA LEU A 137 -4.17 10.47 -5.52
C LEU A 137 -5.04 9.72 -6.54
N PHE A 138 -5.39 8.47 -6.24
CA PHE A 138 -5.93 7.56 -7.23
C PHE A 138 -7.41 7.77 -7.53
N ARG A 139 -8.21 8.27 -6.58
CA ARG A 139 -9.66 8.47 -6.77
C ARG A 139 -9.99 9.93 -6.98
N ALA A 140 -9.48 10.81 -6.13
CA ALA A 140 -9.79 12.22 -6.30
C ALA A 140 -8.99 12.85 -7.46
N ALA A 141 -7.66 12.85 -7.40
CA ALA A 141 -6.82 13.57 -8.34
C ALA A 141 -6.76 12.93 -9.75
N LEU A 142 -6.71 11.60 -9.84
CA LEU A 142 -6.64 10.90 -11.14
C LEU A 142 -8.00 10.61 -11.79
N ILE A 143 -9.11 10.59 -11.02
CA ILE A 143 -10.45 10.30 -11.55
C ILE A 143 -11.37 11.50 -11.39
N GLY A 144 -11.69 11.89 -10.15
CA GLY A 144 -12.70 12.92 -9.86
C GLY A 144 -12.43 14.27 -10.51
N VAL A 145 -11.26 14.84 -10.23
CA VAL A 145 -10.85 16.16 -10.74
C VAL A 145 -10.83 16.22 -12.27
N PRO A 146 -10.17 15.30 -13.00
CA PRO A 146 -10.17 15.33 -14.46
C PRO A 146 -11.54 14.99 -15.07
N ALA A 147 -12.33 14.07 -14.49
CA ALA A 147 -13.68 13.79 -14.99
C ALA A 147 -14.60 15.02 -14.88
N ALA A 148 -14.48 15.78 -13.79
CA ALA A 148 -15.22 17.02 -13.59
C ALA A 148 -14.78 18.15 -14.52
N SER A 149 -13.52 18.12 -15.00
CA SER A 149 -12.90 19.26 -15.69
C SER A 149 -12.74 19.08 -17.21
N PHE A 150 -12.58 17.84 -17.70
CA PHE A 150 -12.18 17.55 -19.09
C PHE A 150 -13.18 16.68 -19.87
N SER A 151 -14.39 16.45 -19.35
CA SER A 151 -15.42 15.59 -19.98
C SER A 151 -14.91 14.18 -20.34
N VAL A 152 -13.89 13.70 -19.64
CA VAL A 152 -13.35 12.35 -19.79
C VAL A 152 -14.20 11.37 -18.98
N SER A 153 -14.44 10.18 -19.52
CA SER A 153 -15.17 9.14 -18.80
C SER A 153 -14.45 8.75 -17.50
N PRO A 154 -15.10 8.85 -16.33
CA PRO A 154 -14.48 8.45 -15.06
C PRO A 154 -14.14 6.96 -15.03
N TRP A 155 -14.86 6.12 -15.78
CA TRP A 155 -14.57 4.68 -15.89
C TRP A 155 -13.30 4.37 -16.67
N LEU A 156 -12.98 5.18 -17.70
CA LEU A 156 -11.70 5.08 -18.39
C LEU A 156 -10.55 5.45 -17.46
N LEU A 157 -10.73 6.54 -16.71
CA LEU A 157 -9.77 6.99 -15.71
C LEU A 157 -9.60 5.96 -14.59
N ALA A 158 -10.67 5.27 -14.18
CA ALA A 158 -10.60 4.18 -13.21
C ALA A 158 -9.69 3.06 -13.70
N VAL A 159 -9.83 2.59 -14.94
CA VAL A 159 -8.93 1.56 -15.49
C VAL A 159 -7.47 2.01 -15.43
N VAL A 160 -7.16 3.22 -15.88
CA VAL A 160 -5.79 3.75 -15.89
C VAL A 160 -5.25 3.91 -14.48
N ALA A 161 -6.03 4.49 -13.57
CA ALA A 161 -5.66 4.70 -12.18
C ALA A 161 -5.43 3.37 -11.45
N SER A 162 -6.26 2.35 -11.69
CA SER A 162 -6.11 1.03 -11.10
C SER A 162 -4.89 0.29 -11.62
N LEU A 163 -4.53 0.45 -12.90
CA LEU A 163 -3.28 -0.08 -13.43
C LEU A 163 -2.07 0.61 -12.79
N ALA A 164 -2.09 1.94 -12.65
CA ALA A 164 -1.04 2.67 -11.97
C ALA A 164 -0.92 2.27 -10.49
N PHE A 165 -2.06 2.08 -9.81
CA PHE A 165 -2.14 1.60 -8.44
C PHE A 165 -1.52 0.20 -8.28
N ALA A 166 -1.88 -0.72 -9.17
CA ALA A 166 -1.34 -2.07 -9.22
C ALA A 166 0.19 -2.06 -9.41
N LEU A 167 0.70 -1.24 -10.33
CA LEU A 167 2.13 -1.12 -10.60
C LEU A 167 2.90 -0.55 -9.41
N GLY A 168 2.29 0.36 -8.64
CA GLY A 168 2.85 0.86 -7.37
C GLY A 168 3.06 -0.23 -6.32
N HIS A 169 2.39 -1.38 -6.48
CA HIS A 169 2.42 -2.52 -5.58
C HIS A 169 3.26 -3.69 -6.10
N GLY A 170 4.21 -3.42 -7.00
CA GLY A 170 5.09 -4.45 -7.58
C GLY A 170 5.85 -5.31 -6.56
N ALA A 171 6.05 -4.81 -5.34
CA ALA A 171 6.66 -5.56 -4.25
C ALA A 171 5.84 -6.78 -3.78
N GLN A 172 4.53 -6.85 -4.07
CA GLN A 172 3.65 -7.95 -3.66
C GLN A 172 3.71 -9.19 -4.58
N GLY A 173 4.58 -9.18 -5.60
CA GLY A 173 4.64 -10.22 -6.62
C GLY A 173 3.52 -10.11 -7.67
N GLN A 174 3.55 -10.98 -8.69
CA GLN A 174 2.66 -10.87 -9.86
C GLN A 174 1.18 -11.02 -9.49
N VAL A 175 0.85 -11.97 -8.61
CA VAL A 175 -0.53 -12.18 -8.15
C VAL A 175 -1.00 -11.02 -7.29
N GLY A 176 -0.15 -10.56 -6.36
CA GLY A 176 -0.43 -9.37 -5.54
C GLY A 176 -0.76 -8.15 -6.40
N VAL A 177 0.02 -7.87 -7.45
CA VAL A 177 -0.26 -6.78 -8.40
C VAL A 177 -1.63 -6.93 -9.06
N ILE A 178 -2.01 -8.13 -9.48
CA ILE A 178 -3.32 -8.36 -10.13
C ILE A 178 -4.46 -8.15 -9.13
N VAL A 179 -4.38 -8.77 -7.94
CA VAL A 179 -5.40 -8.66 -6.88
C VAL A 179 -5.54 -7.21 -6.44
N THR A 180 -4.42 -6.53 -6.17
CA THR A 180 -4.39 -5.11 -5.80
C THR A 180 -4.93 -4.21 -6.91
N GLY A 181 -4.68 -4.54 -8.18
CA GLY A 181 -5.29 -3.84 -9.31
C GLY A 181 -6.80 -3.99 -9.38
N VAL A 182 -7.31 -5.20 -9.17
CA VAL A 182 -8.76 -5.47 -9.11
C VAL A 182 -9.40 -4.74 -7.93
N LEU A 183 -8.81 -4.85 -6.73
CA LEU A 183 -9.25 -4.12 -5.55
C LEU A 183 -9.24 -2.61 -5.80
N GLY A 184 -8.17 -2.13 -6.45
CA GLY A 184 -8.01 -0.76 -6.89
C GLY A 184 -9.17 -0.28 -7.76
N PHE A 185 -9.58 -1.12 -8.72
CA PHE A 185 -10.71 -0.85 -9.60
C PHE A 185 -12.05 -0.86 -8.88
N VAL A 186 -12.27 -1.80 -7.96
CA VAL A 186 -13.52 -1.87 -7.19
C VAL A 186 -13.67 -0.65 -6.26
N LEU A 187 -12.59 -0.20 -5.61
CA LEU A 187 -12.58 1.05 -4.87
C LEU A 187 -12.85 2.27 -5.78
N ALA A 188 -12.26 2.30 -6.99
CA ALA A 188 -12.56 3.34 -7.97
C ALA A 188 -14.04 3.33 -8.41
N ALA A 189 -14.62 2.16 -8.62
CA ALA A 189 -16.05 2.02 -8.90
C ALA A 189 -16.91 2.52 -7.73
N GLY A 190 -16.53 2.18 -6.49
CA GLY A 190 -17.16 2.69 -5.27
C GLY A 190 -17.13 4.22 -5.21
N TYR A 191 -16.00 4.84 -5.53
CA TYR A 191 -15.86 6.30 -5.61
C TYR A 191 -16.76 6.90 -6.70
N ILE A 192 -16.76 6.35 -7.91
CA ILE A 192 -17.55 6.87 -9.05
C ILE A 192 -19.05 6.80 -8.77
N VAL A 193 -19.51 5.67 -8.23
CA VAL A 193 -20.94 5.45 -7.97
C VAL A 193 -21.43 6.28 -6.78
N SER A 194 -20.62 6.40 -5.72
CA SER A 194 -21.01 7.16 -4.52
C SER A 194 -20.75 8.65 -4.62
N GLY A 195 -19.79 9.07 -5.46
CA GLY A 195 -19.24 10.43 -5.45
C GLY A 195 -18.57 10.80 -4.13
N SER A 196 -18.14 9.82 -3.33
CA SER A 196 -17.70 10.02 -1.95
C SER A 196 -16.26 9.57 -1.74
N LEU A 197 -15.37 10.53 -1.49
CA LEU A 197 -13.99 10.23 -1.10
C LEU A 197 -13.91 9.63 0.29
N LEU A 198 -14.70 10.15 1.24
CA LEU A 198 -14.71 9.66 2.61
C LEU A 198 -15.07 8.18 2.67
N LEU A 199 -16.07 7.75 1.89
CA LEU A 199 -16.51 6.36 1.84
C LEU A 199 -15.35 5.44 1.44
N VAL A 200 -14.63 5.75 0.36
CA VAL A 200 -13.53 4.90 -0.12
C VAL A 200 -12.27 5.00 0.75
N VAL A 201 -12.00 6.15 1.37
CA VAL A 201 -10.94 6.29 2.38
C VAL A 201 -11.21 5.37 3.57
N VAL A 202 -12.45 5.37 4.06
CA VAL A 202 -12.85 4.50 5.18
C VAL A 202 -12.78 3.03 4.76
N ALA A 203 -13.26 2.69 3.55
CA ALA A 203 -13.20 1.32 3.04
C ALA A 203 -11.75 0.82 2.95
N HIS A 204 -10.85 1.62 2.39
CA HIS A 204 -9.43 1.31 2.30
C HIS A 204 -8.79 1.17 3.68
N TYR A 205 -9.02 2.13 4.58
CA TYR A 205 -8.55 2.03 5.96
C TYR A 205 -9.01 0.73 6.63
N VAL A 206 -10.26 0.32 6.43
CA VAL A 206 -10.80 -0.92 7.00
C VAL A 206 -10.14 -2.16 6.42
N ILE A 207 -9.88 -2.21 5.11
CA ILE A 207 -9.15 -3.33 4.49
C ILE A 207 -7.78 -3.48 5.16
N ASN A 208 -6.98 -2.41 5.15
CA ASN A 208 -5.63 -2.44 5.73
C ASN A 208 -5.68 -2.72 7.24
N GLY A 209 -6.63 -2.11 7.93
CA GLY A 209 -6.81 -2.30 9.36
C GLY A 209 -7.13 -3.75 9.72
N LEU A 210 -8.00 -4.41 8.96
CA LEU A 210 -8.34 -5.82 9.17
C LEU A 210 -7.16 -6.74 8.83
N GLU A 211 -6.44 -6.49 7.74
CA GLU A 211 -5.23 -7.24 7.38
C GLU A 211 -4.21 -7.25 8.53
N PHE A 212 -3.86 -6.07 9.06
CA PHE A 212 -2.92 -5.96 10.17
C PHE A 212 -3.49 -6.51 11.49
N LEU A 213 -4.77 -6.29 11.77
CA LEU A 213 -5.38 -6.79 13.00
C LEU A 213 -5.40 -8.32 13.02
N VAL A 214 -5.80 -8.95 11.93
CA VAL A 214 -6.04 -10.39 11.86
C VAL A 214 -4.74 -11.16 11.72
N HIS A 215 -3.90 -10.79 10.75
CA HIS A 215 -2.70 -11.56 10.44
C HIS A 215 -1.53 -11.24 11.37
N GLU A 216 -1.37 -9.98 11.75
CA GLU A 216 -0.17 -9.55 12.48
C GLU A 216 -0.41 -9.38 13.98
N TYR A 217 -1.53 -8.79 14.38
CA TYR A 217 -1.81 -8.60 15.81
C TYR A 217 -2.38 -9.86 16.48
N LEU A 218 -3.34 -10.52 15.83
CA LEU A 218 -3.96 -11.74 16.35
C LEU A 218 -3.24 -13.02 15.91
N GLY A 219 -2.48 -12.98 14.81
CA GLY A 219 -1.76 -14.15 14.29
C GLY A 219 -2.67 -15.28 13.81
N VAL A 220 -3.86 -14.93 13.30
CA VAL A 220 -4.89 -15.90 12.89
C VAL A 220 -4.94 -16.00 11.37
N ASP A 221 -4.99 -17.23 10.86
CA ASP A 221 -5.45 -17.49 9.50
C ASP A 221 -6.98 -17.70 9.53
N PRO A 222 -7.78 -16.77 8.97
CA PRO A 222 -9.24 -16.84 9.04
C PRO A 222 -9.85 -18.01 8.28
N LEU A 223 -9.16 -18.52 7.26
CA LEU A 223 -9.66 -19.54 6.35
C LEU A 223 -9.01 -20.92 6.58
N GLY A 224 -8.06 -21.00 7.52
CA GLY A 224 -7.52 -22.26 8.03
C GLY A 224 -6.65 -23.01 7.02
N THR A 225 -6.02 -22.28 6.09
CA THR A 225 -5.00 -22.83 5.20
C THR A 225 -3.73 -23.11 6.01
N SER A 226 -3.55 -24.37 6.39
CA SER A 226 -2.29 -24.83 6.99
C SER A 226 -1.10 -24.46 6.09
N ARG A 227 -0.31 -23.47 6.53
CA ARG A 227 1.00 -23.12 5.97
C ARG A 227 1.97 -24.30 5.99
#